data_AF-A0A534XB89-F1
#
_entry.id   AF-A0A534XB89-F1
#
_cell.length_a   1.000
_cell.length_b   1.000
_cell.length_c   1.000
_cell.angle_alpha   90.00
_cell.angle_beta   90.00
_cell.angle_gamma   90.00
#
_symmetry.space_group_name_H-M   'P 1'
#
loop_
_entity.id
_entity.type
_entity.pdbx_description
1 polymer ?
#
loop_
_entity_poly.entity_id
_entity_poly.type
_entity_poly.pdbx_seq_one_letter_code
_entity_poly.pdbx_strand_id
1 'polypeptide(L)'
;MTKASRVPVIGILLIGVIGPSARVSAQQRPVIADQIAKTYGLDSWDQVEAIRYTFNVDWPALRLKTSRSWVWEPKTDRVSYDGKDKDGNPVKVTYSRSQLASQSAVVKNEIDPAFNNDQYNLLFAFHIVWDTSATVQDAGKQKLPLGKGSAEKVEMNYPSEGGYTPADAWTLYVGNDGRVRELEIHRVNAPPSVYLTTFANYKKAGPLLIALDRPGSGDGKPLSIHFTKVAVKLAGSNTWLDAQ
;
A
#
# COMPACT_ATOMS: atom_id res chain seq x y z
N MET A 1 -19.30 54.17 18.45
CA MET A 1 -18.56 53.39 17.43
C MET A 1 -17.59 52.48 18.14
N THR A 2 -17.99 51.23 18.35
CA THR A 2 -17.23 50.16 18.98
C THR A 2 -16.28 49.54 17.96
N LYS A 3 -14.96 49.56 18.22
CA LYS A 3 -14.03 48.56 17.71
C LYS A 3 -12.90 48.35 18.72
N ALA A 4 -13.02 47.27 19.49
CA ALA A 4 -11.91 46.61 20.15
C ALA A 4 -11.67 45.28 19.42
N SER A 5 -10.41 44.99 19.11
CA SER A 5 -9.85 43.63 19.19
C SER A 5 -8.36 43.70 18.87
N ARG A 6 -7.54 43.59 19.91
CA ARG A 6 -6.16 43.11 19.85
C ARG A 6 -6.19 41.74 20.52
N VAL A 7 -5.82 40.69 19.80
CA VAL A 7 -5.61 39.35 20.37
C VAL A 7 -4.10 39.13 20.45
N PRO A 8 -3.52 38.91 21.65
CA PRO A 8 -2.19 38.33 21.77
C PRO A 8 -2.27 36.81 21.90
N VAL A 9 -1.17 36.20 21.46
CA VAL A 9 -0.82 34.78 21.50
C VAL A 9 -0.60 34.29 22.93
N ILE A 10 -0.81 32.98 23.16
CA ILE A 10 -0.09 32.03 24.04
C ILE A 10 -1.07 31.06 24.73
N GLY A 11 -0.78 29.76 24.67
CA GLY A 11 -1.30 28.79 25.65
C GLY A 11 -1.46 27.36 25.13
N ILE A 12 -0.34 26.64 24.97
CA ILE A 12 -0.33 25.17 24.89
C ILE A 12 -0.88 24.61 26.21
N LEU A 13 -1.89 23.73 26.14
CA LEU A 13 -2.33 22.91 27.26
C LEU A 13 -2.42 21.45 26.78
N LEU A 14 -1.31 20.74 26.98
CA LEU A 14 -1.22 19.29 27.00
C LEU A 14 -1.79 18.81 28.35
N ILE A 15 -2.95 18.16 28.33
CA ILE A 15 -3.37 17.25 29.41
C ILE A 15 -3.64 15.91 28.74
N GLY A 16 -2.58 15.11 28.57
CA GLY A 16 -2.69 13.71 28.22
C GLY A 16 -2.95 12.91 29.48
N VAL A 17 -4.18 12.43 29.65
CA VAL A 17 -4.52 11.44 30.67
C VAL A 17 -3.89 10.11 30.24
N ILE A 18 -2.87 9.66 30.98
CA ILE A 18 -2.27 8.34 30.80
C ILE A 18 -3.23 7.31 31.40
N GLY A 19 -4.10 6.76 30.57
CA GLY A 19 -4.83 5.53 30.87
C GLY A 19 -3.90 4.32 30.75
N PRO A 20 -4.07 3.26 31.57
CA PRO A 20 -3.25 2.06 31.46
C PRO A 20 -3.42 1.45 30.07
N SER A 21 -2.31 1.33 29.34
CA SER A 21 -2.27 0.68 28.04
C SER A 21 -2.82 -0.74 28.20
N ALA A 22 -4.02 -0.98 27.68
CA ALA A 22 -4.50 -2.34 27.49
C ALA A 22 -3.42 -3.06 26.68
N ARG A 23 -2.89 -4.16 27.23
CA ARG A 23 -2.00 -5.04 26.49
C ARG A 23 -2.81 -5.53 25.29
N VAL A 24 -2.56 -4.94 24.12
CA VAL A 24 -3.03 -5.48 22.85
C VAL A 24 -2.42 -6.87 22.80
N SER A 25 -3.25 -7.89 23.06
CA SER A 25 -2.89 -9.26 22.76
C SER A 25 -2.44 -9.26 21.32
N ALA A 26 -1.19 -9.67 21.06
CA ALA A 26 -0.74 -9.90 19.69
C ALA A 26 -1.71 -10.92 19.09
N GLN A 27 -2.64 -10.45 18.25
CA GLN A 27 -3.61 -11.33 17.63
C GLN A 27 -2.81 -12.34 16.83
N GLN A 28 -2.94 -13.62 17.20
CA GLN A 28 -2.18 -14.68 16.54
C GLN A 28 -2.64 -14.71 15.08
N ARG A 29 -1.75 -14.29 14.19
CA ARG A 29 -2.04 -14.16 12.76
C ARG A 29 -2.35 -15.54 12.18
N PRO A 30 -3.38 -15.69 11.32
CA PRO A 30 -3.75 -16.98 10.77
C PRO A 30 -2.67 -17.50 9.80
N VAL A 31 -2.53 -18.82 9.73
CA VAL A 31 -1.52 -19.50 8.88
C VAL A 31 -1.61 -19.08 7.41
N ILE A 32 -2.81 -18.78 6.92
CA ILE A 32 -3.02 -18.34 5.54
C ILE A 32 -2.28 -17.04 5.21
N ALA A 33 -2.11 -16.13 6.16
CA ALA A 33 -1.38 -14.89 5.93
C ALA A 33 0.09 -15.15 5.55
N ASP A 34 0.73 -16.07 6.28
CA ASP A 34 2.11 -16.48 5.99
C ASP A 34 2.18 -17.25 4.67
N GLN A 35 1.19 -18.10 4.37
CA GLN A 35 1.13 -18.82 3.09
C GLN A 35 1.00 -17.87 1.88
N ILE A 36 0.17 -16.83 1.99
CA ILE A 36 0.06 -15.79 0.97
C ILE A 36 1.42 -15.11 0.80
N ALA A 37 2.00 -14.56 1.87
CA ALA A 37 3.26 -13.84 1.75
C ALA A 37 4.40 -14.71 1.19
N LYS A 38 4.49 -15.99 1.61
CA LYS A 38 5.46 -16.97 1.07
C LYS A 38 5.25 -17.25 -0.41
N THR A 39 3.99 -17.38 -0.86
CA THR A 39 3.65 -17.51 -2.29
C THR A 39 4.22 -16.35 -3.12
N TYR A 40 4.31 -15.16 -2.52
CA TYR A 40 4.82 -13.96 -3.17
C TYR A 40 6.33 -13.77 -3.05
N GLY A 41 7.03 -14.68 -2.35
CA GLY A 41 8.48 -14.69 -2.24
C GLY A 41 9.03 -14.14 -0.92
N LEU A 42 8.23 -14.07 0.15
CA LEU A 42 8.67 -13.58 1.46
C LEU A 42 9.94 -14.28 1.96
N ASP A 43 10.06 -15.61 1.78
CA ASP A 43 11.24 -16.38 2.22
C ASP A 43 12.55 -15.95 1.55
N SER A 44 12.47 -15.18 0.45
CA SER A 44 13.62 -14.63 -0.28
C SER A 44 13.78 -13.12 -0.10
N TRP A 45 12.98 -12.48 0.76
CA TRP A 45 12.97 -11.02 0.92
C TRP A 45 14.35 -10.46 1.30
N ASP A 46 15.10 -11.14 2.16
CA ASP A 46 16.44 -10.71 2.60
C ASP A 46 17.46 -10.66 1.45
N GLN A 47 17.20 -11.31 0.33
CA GLN A 47 18.04 -11.27 -0.86
C GLN A 47 17.80 -10.03 -1.73
N VAL A 48 16.69 -9.32 -1.52
CA VAL A 48 16.33 -8.12 -2.29
C VAL A 48 17.20 -6.94 -1.85
N GLU A 49 17.95 -6.39 -2.80
CA GLU A 49 18.74 -5.16 -2.60
C GLU A 49 17.94 -3.93 -3.01
N ALA A 50 17.25 -4.00 -4.16
CA ALA A 50 16.44 -2.91 -4.65
C ALA A 50 15.27 -3.40 -5.52
N ILE A 51 14.21 -2.60 -5.59
CA ILE A 51 13.03 -2.82 -6.42
C ILE A 51 12.82 -1.57 -7.27
N ARG A 52 12.61 -1.75 -8.58
CA ARG A 52 12.25 -0.69 -9.53
C ARG A 52 10.87 -0.98 -10.10
N TYR A 53 10.03 0.03 -10.22
CA TYR A 53 8.73 -0.10 -10.86
C TYR A 53 8.15 1.27 -11.24
N THR A 54 7.18 1.27 -12.14
CA THR A 54 6.31 2.41 -12.41
C THR A 54 4.88 2.04 -12.03
N PHE A 55 4.32 2.77 -11.07
CA PHE A 55 2.91 2.68 -10.69
C PHE A 55 2.08 3.55 -11.63
N ASN A 56 0.96 3.00 -12.13
CA ASN A 56 0.03 3.73 -12.99
C ASN A 56 -1.39 3.54 -12.46
N VAL A 57 -2.15 4.63 -12.42
CA VAL A 57 -3.59 4.59 -12.13
C VAL A 57 -4.35 5.31 -13.22
N ASP A 58 -5.48 4.73 -13.61
CA ASP A 58 -6.49 5.38 -14.44
C ASP A 58 -7.84 5.26 -13.75
N TRP A 59 -8.37 6.41 -13.32
CA TRP A 59 -9.67 6.53 -12.69
C TRP A 59 -10.46 7.69 -13.31
N PRO A 60 -11.17 7.42 -14.42
CA PRO A 60 -11.88 8.44 -15.19
C PRO A 60 -12.93 9.19 -14.36
N ALA A 61 -13.60 8.51 -13.43
CA ALA A 61 -14.64 9.11 -12.60
C ALA A 61 -14.14 10.26 -11.71
N LEU A 62 -12.85 10.25 -11.33
CA LEU A 62 -12.20 11.32 -10.59
C LEU A 62 -11.26 12.16 -11.46
N ARG A 63 -11.25 11.95 -12.78
CA ARG A 63 -10.28 12.55 -13.72
C ARG A 63 -8.82 12.35 -13.28
N LEU A 64 -8.56 11.24 -12.58
CA LEU A 64 -7.24 10.92 -12.07
C LEU A 64 -6.54 9.97 -13.03
N LYS A 65 -5.45 10.44 -13.62
CA LYS A 65 -4.53 9.62 -14.40
C LYS A 65 -3.11 9.99 -14.04
N THR A 66 -2.37 9.05 -13.46
CA THR A 66 -1.02 9.31 -12.95
C THR A 66 -0.06 8.17 -13.29
N SER A 67 1.22 8.50 -13.38
CA SER A 67 2.30 7.56 -13.55
C SER A 67 3.49 8.03 -12.71
N ARG A 68 3.99 7.15 -11.84
CA ARG A 68 5.05 7.46 -10.87
C ARG A 68 6.10 6.36 -10.89
N SER A 69 7.35 6.71 -11.12
CA SER A 69 8.46 5.75 -11.18
C SER A 69 9.29 5.79 -9.92
N TRP A 70 9.59 4.61 -9.41
CA TRP A 70 10.24 4.41 -8.14
C TRP A 70 11.44 3.48 -8.29
N VAL A 71 12.49 3.77 -7.52
CA VAL A 71 13.50 2.79 -7.11
C VAL A 71 13.56 2.81 -5.59
N TRP A 72 13.39 1.66 -4.96
CA TRP A 72 13.43 1.52 -3.51
C TRP A 72 14.49 0.50 -3.09
N GLU A 73 15.33 0.89 -2.14
CA GLU A 73 16.35 0.07 -1.52
C GLU A 73 15.88 -0.27 -0.08
N PRO A 74 15.13 -1.37 0.13
CA PRO A 74 14.42 -1.63 1.39
C PRO A 74 15.35 -1.75 2.61
N LYS A 75 16.58 -2.24 2.43
CA LYS A 75 17.55 -2.42 3.52
C LYS A 75 18.02 -1.10 4.14
N THR A 76 18.09 -0.04 3.35
CA THR A 76 18.49 1.30 3.79
C THR A 76 17.32 2.28 3.83
N ASP A 77 16.12 1.81 3.47
CA ASP A 77 14.90 2.59 3.25
C ASP A 77 15.13 3.88 2.44
N ARG A 78 15.91 3.74 1.37
CA ARG A 78 16.25 4.82 0.44
C ARG A 78 15.35 4.74 -0.78
N VAL A 79 14.72 5.86 -1.12
CA VAL A 79 13.74 5.98 -2.20
C VAL A 79 14.24 6.96 -3.23
N SER A 80 14.15 6.58 -4.51
CA SER A 80 14.33 7.49 -5.64
C SER A 80 13.03 7.59 -6.43
N TYR A 81 12.62 8.83 -6.70
CA TYR A 81 11.44 9.18 -7.46
C TYR A 81 11.84 9.85 -8.77
N ASP A 82 11.16 9.48 -9.85
CA ASP A 82 11.21 10.15 -11.14
C ASP A 82 9.78 10.25 -11.68
N GLY A 83 9.26 11.48 -11.78
CA GLY A 83 7.87 11.71 -12.16
C GLY A 83 7.49 13.18 -12.15
N LYS A 84 6.23 13.46 -11.79
CA LYS A 84 5.69 14.82 -11.70
C LYS A 84 5.15 15.12 -10.30
N ASP A 85 5.17 16.39 -9.90
CA ASP A 85 4.41 16.85 -8.74
C ASP A 85 2.91 16.97 -9.06
N LYS A 86 2.12 17.40 -8.07
CA LYS A 86 0.67 17.63 -8.24
C LYS A 86 0.31 18.69 -9.28
N ASP A 87 1.23 19.62 -9.56
CA ASP A 87 1.04 20.72 -10.52
C ASP A 87 1.55 20.35 -11.92
N GLY A 88 2.10 19.14 -12.08
CA GLY A 88 2.57 18.58 -13.35
C GLY A 88 4.03 18.89 -13.68
N ASN A 89 4.78 19.52 -12.77
CA ASN A 89 6.19 19.82 -12.98
C ASN A 89 7.04 18.57 -12.79
N PRO A 90 8.12 18.37 -13.58
CA PRO A 90 9.00 17.23 -13.40
C PRO A 90 9.73 17.31 -12.06
N VAL A 91 9.74 16.20 -11.32
CA VAL A 91 10.45 16.05 -10.05
C VAL A 91 11.31 14.80 -10.11
N LYS A 92 12.58 14.98 -9.74
CA LYS A 92 13.53 13.90 -9.54
C LYS A 92 14.21 14.08 -8.20
N VAL A 93 14.02 13.11 -7.31
CA VAL A 93 14.55 13.21 -5.94
C VAL A 93 14.94 11.83 -5.43
N THR A 94 16.03 11.79 -4.67
CA THR A 94 16.42 10.62 -3.89
C THR A 94 16.54 11.04 -2.44
N TYR A 95 15.92 10.28 -1.54
CA TYR A 95 15.90 10.59 -0.11
C TYR A 95 15.92 9.31 0.74
N SER A 96 16.37 9.45 1.98
CA SER A 96 16.24 8.42 3.00
C SER A 96 14.99 8.69 3.83
N ARG A 97 14.12 7.68 4.00
CA ARG A 97 12.89 7.84 4.79
C ARG A 97 13.16 8.04 6.28
N SER A 98 14.30 7.55 6.79
CA SER A 98 14.76 7.84 8.15
C SER A 98 15.10 9.31 8.39
N GLN A 99 15.29 10.10 7.33
CA GLN A 99 15.59 11.54 7.38
C GLN A 99 14.44 12.38 6.83
N LEU A 100 13.21 11.84 6.84
CA LEU A 100 12.05 12.49 6.21
C LEU A 100 11.78 13.89 6.79
N ALA A 101 11.96 14.09 8.10
CA ALA A 101 11.73 15.36 8.77
C ALA A 101 12.53 16.54 8.16
N SER A 102 13.77 16.28 7.73
CA SER A 102 14.67 17.27 7.11
C SER A 102 14.48 17.43 5.60
N GLN A 103 13.60 16.64 4.97
CA GLN A 103 13.33 16.76 3.54
C GLN A 103 12.45 17.98 3.22
N SER A 104 12.38 18.31 1.93
CA SER A 104 11.52 19.39 1.43
C SER A 104 10.04 19.13 1.72
N ALA A 105 9.22 20.18 1.69
CA ALA A 105 7.77 20.05 1.85
C ALA A 105 7.14 19.15 0.77
N VAL A 106 7.63 19.22 -0.47
CA VAL A 106 7.19 18.36 -1.58
C VAL A 106 7.47 16.89 -1.27
N VAL A 107 8.66 16.57 -0.75
CA VAL A 107 8.98 15.18 -0.39
C VAL A 107 8.08 14.69 0.75
N LYS A 108 7.90 15.48 1.80
CA LYS A 108 7.12 15.10 2.98
C LYS A 108 5.62 14.95 2.70
N ASN A 109 5.06 15.87 1.91
CA ASN A 109 3.61 16.00 1.79
C ASN A 109 3.05 15.38 0.50
N GLU A 110 3.91 15.10 -0.50
CA GLU A 110 3.47 14.59 -1.79
C GLU A 110 4.20 13.31 -2.18
N ILE A 111 5.54 13.31 -2.21
CA ILE A 111 6.31 12.19 -2.76
C ILE A 111 6.33 10.97 -1.82
N ASP A 112 6.67 11.13 -0.55
CA ASP A 112 6.72 9.99 0.38
C ASP A 112 5.34 9.37 0.64
N PRO A 113 4.25 10.15 0.81
CA PRO A 113 2.90 9.58 0.86
C PRO A 113 2.52 8.80 -0.41
N ALA A 114 2.88 9.31 -1.59
CA ALA A 114 2.66 8.61 -2.85
C ALA A 114 3.50 7.32 -2.96
N PHE A 115 4.77 7.37 -2.55
CA PHE A 115 5.62 6.18 -2.47
C PHE A 115 4.99 5.13 -1.56
N ASN A 116 4.56 5.53 -0.36
CA ASN A 116 3.95 4.63 0.62
C ASN A 116 2.69 3.96 0.05
N ASN A 117 1.84 4.71 -0.66
CA ASN A 117 0.67 4.15 -1.33
C ASN A 117 1.05 3.16 -2.45
N ASP A 118 2.01 3.54 -3.28
CA ASP A 118 2.35 2.79 -4.48
C ASP A 118 3.08 1.49 -4.15
N GLN A 119 3.99 1.53 -3.17
CA GLN A 119 4.67 0.33 -2.68
C GLN A 119 3.70 -0.62 -1.99
N TYR A 120 2.71 -0.08 -1.25
CA TYR A 120 1.67 -0.90 -0.61
C TYR A 120 0.85 -1.65 -1.65
N ASN A 121 0.53 -0.99 -2.77
CA ASN A 121 -0.18 -1.62 -3.88
C ASN A 121 0.66 -2.67 -4.62
N LEU A 122 1.96 -2.45 -4.77
CA LEU A 122 2.88 -3.39 -5.44
C LEU A 122 3.11 -4.65 -4.61
N LEU A 123 3.38 -4.46 -3.31
CA LEU A 123 3.79 -5.50 -2.37
C LEU A 123 2.67 -5.87 -1.39
N PHE A 124 1.42 -5.74 -1.83
CA PHE A 124 0.23 -5.94 -1.00
C PHE A 124 0.27 -7.23 -0.18
N ALA A 125 0.67 -8.35 -0.81
CA ALA A 125 0.75 -9.66 -0.14
C ALA A 125 1.75 -9.70 1.02
N PHE A 126 2.80 -8.87 0.98
CA PHE A 126 3.78 -8.76 2.06
C PHE A 126 3.22 -7.92 3.21
N HIS A 127 2.43 -6.88 2.92
CA HIS A 127 1.81 -6.05 3.95
C HIS A 127 0.78 -6.79 4.80
N ILE A 128 0.20 -7.88 4.30
CA ILE A 128 -0.61 -8.79 5.13
C ILE A 128 0.19 -9.27 6.36
N VAL A 129 1.51 -9.44 6.22
CA VAL A 129 2.40 -9.84 7.32
C VAL A 129 3.23 -8.69 7.91
N TRP A 130 3.54 -7.64 7.16
CA TRP A 130 4.31 -6.51 7.68
C TRP A 130 3.47 -5.49 8.43
N ASP A 131 2.22 -5.29 8.02
CA ASP A 131 1.33 -4.38 8.74
C ASP A 131 0.81 -5.09 10.01
N THR A 132 1.27 -4.60 11.16
CA THR A 132 0.87 -5.10 12.48
C THR A 132 -0.31 -4.33 13.07
N SER A 133 -0.77 -3.28 12.40
CA SER A 133 -1.92 -2.48 12.85
C SER A 133 -3.25 -3.12 12.47
N ALA A 134 -3.30 -3.78 11.31
CA ALA A 134 -4.49 -4.48 10.85
C ALA A 134 -4.67 -5.84 11.55
N THR A 135 -5.92 -6.18 11.85
CA THR A 135 -6.29 -7.54 12.23
C THR A 135 -6.45 -8.39 10.98
N VAL A 136 -5.96 -9.63 10.99
CA VAL A 136 -6.09 -10.56 9.86
C VAL A 136 -6.82 -11.82 10.34
N GLN A 137 -7.85 -12.23 9.61
CA GLN A 137 -8.67 -13.39 9.94
C GLN A 137 -8.91 -14.26 8.71
N ASP A 138 -8.86 -15.57 8.91
CA ASP A 138 -9.31 -16.55 7.92
C ASP A 138 -10.81 -16.79 8.10
N ALA A 139 -11.60 -16.48 7.09
CA ALA A 139 -13.07 -16.54 7.10
C ALA A 139 -13.63 -17.72 6.30
N GLY A 140 -12.78 -18.68 5.93
CA GLY A 140 -13.22 -19.87 5.20
C GLY A 140 -13.44 -19.61 3.72
N LYS A 141 -13.74 -20.69 3.00
CA LYS A 141 -14.07 -20.63 1.58
C LYS A 141 -15.40 -19.92 1.31
N GLN A 142 -15.38 -18.92 0.42
CA GLN A 142 -16.54 -18.14 0.01
C GLN A 142 -16.64 -18.01 -1.51
N LYS A 143 -17.81 -17.62 -2.03
CA LYS A 143 -17.98 -17.29 -3.45
C LYS A 143 -17.22 -16.01 -3.79
N LEU A 144 -16.65 -15.98 -4.99
CA LEU A 144 -16.04 -14.75 -5.52
C LEU A 144 -17.11 -13.69 -5.81
N PRO A 145 -16.90 -12.41 -5.42
CA PRO A 145 -17.84 -11.34 -5.70
C PRO A 145 -17.86 -10.90 -7.17
N LEU A 146 -16.73 -10.97 -7.88
CA LEU A 146 -16.62 -10.54 -9.29
C LEU A 146 -16.61 -11.73 -10.26
N GLY A 147 -15.99 -12.84 -9.87
CA GLY A 147 -15.80 -14.02 -10.71
C GLY A 147 -16.79 -15.16 -10.50
N LYS A 148 -16.60 -16.25 -11.25
CA LYS A 148 -17.27 -17.54 -10.99
C LYS A 148 -16.41 -18.38 -10.05
N GLY A 149 -17.06 -19.14 -9.18
CA GLY A 149 -16.39 -20.10 -8.28
C GLY A 149 -16.22 -19.57 -6.87
N SER A 150 -15.25 -20.15 -6.16
CA SER A 150 -15.00 -19.87 -4.75
C SER A 150 -13.51 -19.87 -4.44
N ALA A 151 -13.13 -19.09 -3.43
CA ALA A 151 -11.77 -18.88 -2.97
C ALA A 151 -11.76 -18.77 -1.45
N GLU A 152 -10.60 -18.89 -0.84
CA GLU A 152 -10.44 -18.69 0.59
C GLU A 152 -10.59 -17.20 0.91
N LYS A 153 -11.48 -16.85 1.84
CA LYS A 153 -11.74 -15.47 2.22
C LYS A 153 -10.83 -15.08 3.39
N VAL A 154 -10.08 -14.00 3.23
CA VAL A 154 -9.24 -13.42 4.28
C VAL A 154 -9.70 -12.00 4.55
N GLU A 155 -10.01 -11.69 5.80
CA GLU A 155 -10.40 -10.35 6.24
C GLU A 155 -9.20 -9.64 6.84
N MET A 156 -8.92 -8.42 6.38
CA MET A 156 -7.87 -7.53 6.88
C MET A 156 -8.50 -6.20 7.28
N ASN A 157 -8.71 -5.98 8.58
CA ASN A 157 -9.48 -4.83 9.09
C ASN A 157 -8.60 -3.90 9.91
N TYR A 158 -8.66 -2.61 9.61
CA TYR A 158 -7.87 -1.59 10.29
C TYR A 158 -8.60 -1.04 11.51
N PRO A 159 -7.85 -0.63 12.56
CA PRO A 159 -8.43 0.04 13.72
C PRO A 159 -9.06 1.37 13.29
N SER A 160 -9.97 1.89 14.13
CA SER A 160 -10.63 3.17 13.88
C SER A 160 -9.66 4.35 13.78
N GLU A 161 -8.52 4.27 14.49
CA GLU A 161 -7.47 5.26 14.50
C GLU A 161 -6.10 4.61 14.25
N GLY A 162 -5.26 5.28 13.45
CA GLY A 162 -3.94 4.78 13.06
C GLY A 162 -3.99 3.66 12.00
N GLY A 163 -2.80 3.15 11.66
CA GLY A 163 -2.64 2.17 10.58
C GLY A 163 -2.62 2.81 9.19
N TYR A 164 -2.46 1.96 8.16
CA TYR A 164 -2.32 2.41 6.77
C TYR A 164 -3.60 3.07 6.22
N THR A 165 -4.76 2.46 6.47
CA THR A 165 -6.07 3.00 6.08
C THR A 165 -7.05 2.90 7.25
N PRO A 166 -7.05 3.89 8.18
CA PRO A 166 -7.87 3.84 9.38
C PRO A 166 -9.34 3.58 9.08
N ALA A 167 -9.94 2.67 9.85
CA ALA A 167 -11.32 2.18 9.77
C ALA A 167 -11.72 1.43 8.49
N ASP A 168 -10.85 1.30 7.48
CA ASP A 168 -11.17 0.54 6.28
C ASP A 168 -11.24 -0.97 6.58
N ALA A 169 -12.16 -1.66 5.93
CA ALA A 169 -12.32 -3.12 6.01
C ALA A 169 -11.98 -3.74 4.65
N TRP A 170 -11.02 -4.67 4.63
CA TRP A 170 -10.53 -5.27 3.40
C TRP A 170 -10.85 -6.75 3.40
N THR A 171 -11.36 -7.26 2.28
CA THR A 171 -11.65 -8.67 2.06
C THR A 171 -10.88 -9.16 0.84
N LEU A 172 -9.95 -10.09 1.07
CA LEU A 172 -9.18 -10.75 0.04
C LEU A 172 -9.83 -12.10 -0.28
N TYR A 173 -9.78 -12.47 -1.56
CA TYR A 173 -10.19 -13.79 -2.02
C TYR A 173 -8.98 -14.50 -2.62
N VAL A 174 -8.50 -15.55 -1.96
CA VAL A 174 -7.23 -16.23 -2.27
C VAL A 174 -7.50 -17.56 -2.94
N GLY A 175 -6.93 -17.75 -4.14
CA GLY A 175 -7.05 -19.00 -4.88
C GLY A 175 -6.26 -20.13 -4.24
N ASN A 176 -6.55 -21.37 -4.64
CA ASN A 176 -5.84 -22.56 -4.17
C ASN A 176 -4.31 -22.54 -4.45
N ASP A 177 -3.86 -21.69 -5.37
CA ASP A 177 -2.44 -21.46 -5.67
C ASP A 177 -1.79 -20.38 -4.79
N GLY A 178 -2.46 -19.94 -3.71
CA GLY A 178 -1.97 -18.95 -2.76
C GLY A 178 -1.99 -17.51 -3.28
N ARG A 179 -2.50 -17.28 -4.50
CA ARG A 179 -2.56 -15.95 -5.13
C ARG A 179 -3.87 -15.26 -4.80
N VAL A 180 -3.78 -13.97 -4.49
CA VAL A 180 -4.97 -13.11 -4.38
C VAL A 180 -5.65 -13.05 -5.75
N ARG A 181 -6.96 -13.27 -5.81
CA ARG A 181 -7.75 -13.21 -7.03
C ARG A 181 -8.54 -11.92 -7.10
N GLU A 182 -9.16 -11.57 -5.98
CA GLU A 182 -10.01 -10.41 -5.84
C GLU A 182 -9.72 -9.73 -4.49
N LEU A 183 -9.91 -8.42 -4.47
CA LEU A 183 -9.88 -7.59 -3.27
C LEU A 183 -11.09 -6.67 -3.29
N GLU A 184 -11.80 -6.66 -2.17
CA GLU A 184 -12.87 -5.73 -1.85
C GLU A 184 -12.42 -4.87 -0.67
N ILE A 185 -12.57 -3.56 -0.79
CA ILE A 185 -12.27 -2.60 0.27
C ILE A 185 -13.50 -1.75 0.53
N HIS A 186 -13.95 -1.73 1.77
CA HIS A 186 -14.98 -0.82 2.26
C HIS A 186 -14.26 0.33 2.96
N ARG A 187 -14.30 1.51 2.34
CA ARG A 187 -13.59 2.69 2.82
C ARG A 187 -14.50 3.56 3.65
N VAL A 188 -13.98 4.02 4.79
CA VAL A 188 -14.76 4.87 5.71
C VAL A 188 -14.50 6.36 5.47
N ASN A 189 -13.25 6.71 5.18
CA ASN A 189 -12.78 8.10 5.23
C ASN A 189 -12.52 8.74 3.86
N ALA A 190 -12.71 8.02 2.75
CA ALA A 190 -12.46 8.54 1.41
C ALA A 190 -13.26 7.81 0.33
N PRO A 191 -13.72 8.49 -0.74
CA PRO A 191 -14.23 7.81 -1.92
C PRO A 191 -13.11 7.00 -2.63
N PRO A 192 -13.45 5.89 -3.29
CA PRO A 192 -14.80 5.35 -3.39
C PRO A 192 -15.16 4.62 -2.09
N SER A 193 -16.43 4.62 -1.69
CA SER A 193 -16.86 3.90 -0.49
C SER A 193 -16.64 2.39 -0.61
N VAL A 194 -16.76 1.86 -1.83
CA VAL A 194 -16.39 0.47 -2.15
C VAL A 194 -15.41 0.45 -3.30
N TYR A 195 -14.24 -0.16 -3.09
CA TYR A 195 -13.29 -0.48 -4.13
C TYR A 195 -13.23 -2.00 -4.34
N LEU A 196 -13.47 -2.43 -5.58
CA LEU A 196 -13.41 -3.83 -5.99
C LEU A 196 -12.35 -3.97 -7.09
N THR A 197 -11.45 -4.94 -6.98
CA THR A 197 -10.43 -5.19 -7.99
C THR A 197 -10.05 -6.66 -8.10
N THR A 198 -9.60 -7.06 -9.28
CA THR A 198 -8.99 -8.36 -9.53
C THR A 198 -7.47 -8.23 -9.58
N PHE A 199 -6.75 -9.33 -9.42
CA PHE A 199 -5.30 -9.38 -9.62
C PHE A 199 -4.99 -10.27 -10.81
N ALA A 200 -4.35 -9.70 -11.83
CA ALA A 200 -4.06 -10.35 -13.09
C ALA A 200 -2.59 -10.14 -13.51
N ASN A 201 -2.18 -10.84 -14.56
CA ASN A 201 -0.85 -10.73 -15.16
C ASN A 201 0.27 -10.89 -14.11
N TYR A 202 0.23 -12.03 -13.42
CA TYR A 202 1.22 -12.41 -12.44
C TYR A 202 2.56 -12.73 -13.11
N LYS A 203 3.61 -12.03 -12.69
CA LYS A 203 4.98 -12.18 -13.20
C LYS A 203 6.00 -12.36 -12.09
N LYS A 204 7.12 -13.00 -12.41
CA LYS A 204 8.25 -13.08 -11.48
C LYS A 204 9.30 -12.02 -11.80
N ALA A 205 9.63 -11.18 -10.82
CA ALA A 205 10.80 -10.31 -10.84
C ALA A 205 11.83 -10.86 -9.85
N GLY A 206 12.79 -11.66 -10.35
CA GLY A 206 13.65 -12.48 -9.48
C GLY A 206 12.81 -13.43 -8.60
N PRO A 207 12.98 -13.43 -7.28
CA PRO A 207 12.22 -14.30 -6.39
C PRO A 207 10.79 -13.81 -6.11
N LEU A 208 10.46 -12.57 -6.45
CA LEU A 208 9.17 -11.96 -6.08
C LEU A 208 8.12 -12.22 -7.15
N LEU A 209 6.94 -12.69 -6.73
CA LEU A 209 5.76 -12.78 -7.58
C LEU A 209 4.94 -11.49 -7.44
N ILE A 210 4.63 -10.84 -8.55
CA ILE A 210 3.90 -9.56 -8.56
C ILE A 210 2.73 -9.64 -9.52
N ALA A 211 1.55 -9.16 -9.10
CA ALA A 211 0.42 -8.93 -10.01
C ALA A 211 0.61 -7.57 -10.70
N LEU A 212 0.76 -7.57 -12.03
CA LEU A 212 1.01 -6.32 -12.75
C LEU A 212 -0.27 -5.57 -13.10
N ASP A 213 -1.41 -6.24 -13.20
CA ASP A 213 -2.67 -5.61 -13.60
C ASP A 213 -3.73 -5.78 -12.51
N ARG A 214 -4.36 -4.67 -12.16
CA ARG A 214 -5.44 -4.58 -11.16
C ARG A 214 -6.63 -3.77 -11.69
N PRO A 215 -7.36 -4.31 -12.68
CA PRO A 215 -8.61 -3.70 -13.13
C PRO A 215 -9.69 -3.86 -12.06
N GLY A 216 -10.61 -2.91 -12.01
CA GLY A 216 -11.63 -2.87 -10.97
C GLY A 216 -12.61 -1.72 -11.13
N SER A 217 -13.26 -1.39 -10.02
CA SER A 217 -14.21 -0.29 -9.93
C SER A 217 -14.24 0.34 -8.55
N GLY A 218 -14.44 1.65 -8.50
CA GLY A 218 -14.79 2.40 -7.30
C GLY A 218 -16.24 2.87 -7.37
N ASP A 219 -17.09 2.47 -6.42
CA ASP A 219 -18.54 2.74 -6.41
C ASP A 219 -19.21 2.42 -7.75
N GLY A 220 -18.85 1.27 -8.33
CA GLY A 220 -19.35 0.79 -9.63
C GLY A 220 -18.77 1.49 -10.87
N LYS A 221 -17.88 2.49 -10.70
CA LYS A 221 -17.23 3.20 -11.82
C LYS A 221 -15.85 2.62 -12.10
N PRO A 222 -15.45 2.46 -13.38
CA PRO A 222 -14.16 1.87 -13.73
C PRO A 222 -12.96 2.56 -13.07
N LEU A 223 -12.04 1.74 -12.55
CA LEU A 223 -10.73 2.14 -12.07
C LEU A 223 -9.75 1.03 -12.42
N SER A 224 -8.52 1.38 -12.77
CA SER A 224 -7.45 0.39 -12.95
C SER A 224 -6.15 0.88 -12.36
N ILE A 225 -5.43 -0.04 -11.72
CA ILE A 225 -4.03 0.11 -11.35
C ILE A 225 -3.24 -0.86 -12.21
N HIS A 226 -2.08 -0.45 -12.71
CA HIS A 226 -1.15 -1.37 -13.35
C HIS A 226 0.31 -0.95 -13.14
N PHE A 227 1.20 -1.93 -13.20
CA PHE A 227 2.62 -1.76 -12.96
C PHE A 227 3.43 -2.05 -14.23
N THR A 228 4.36 -1.16 -14.53
CA THR A 228 5.30 -1.33 -15.65
C THR A 228 6.73 -1.20 -15.16
N LYS A 229 7.70 -1.65 -15.98
CA LYS A 229 9.14 -1.60 -15.67
C LYS A 229 9.52 -2.21 -14.30
N VAL A 230 8.76 -3.21 -13.88
CA VAL A 230 8.98 -3.91 -12.61
C VAL A 230 10.25 -4.75 -12.73
N ALA A 231 11.19 -4.53 -11.82
CA ALA A 231 12.43 -5.29 -11.75
C ALA A 231 12.97 -5.35 -10.32
N VAL A 232 13.69 -6.44 -10.01
CA VAL A 232 14.35 -6.65 -8.72
C VAL A 232 15.85 -6.76 -8.92
N LYS A 233 16.62 -6.11 -8.06
CA LYS A 233 18.06 -6.28 -7.93
C LYS A 233 18.36 -7.10 -6.68
N LEU A 234 19.15 -8.15 -6.81
CA LEU A 234 19.55 -9.01 -5.69
C LEU A 234 20.86 -8.52 -5.07
N ALA A 235 21.02 -8.78 -3.77
CA ALA A 235 22.21 -8.45 -3.01
C ALA A 235 23.47 -9.01 -3.67
N GLY A 236 24.44 -8.13 -3.96
CA GLY A 236 25.71 -8.52 -4.59
C GLY A 236 25.63 -8.73 -6.10
N SER A 237 24.47 -8.51 -6.72
CA SER A 237 24.32 -8.46 -8.18
C SER A 237 24.43 -7.03 -8.69
N ASN A 238 24.92 -6.83 -9.92
CA ASN A 238 24.83 -5.55 -10.62
C ASN A 238 23.71 -5.52 -11.67
N THR A 239 22.95 -6.61 -11.79
CA THR A 239 21.94 -6.81 -12.83
C THR A 239 20.53 -6.73 -12.25
N TRP A 240 19.64 -6.07 -12.98
CA TRP A 240 18.21 -6.04 -12.70
C TRP A 240 17.52 -7.25 -13.34
N LEU A 241 16.67 -7.92 -12.57
CA LEU A 241 15.81 -9.01 -13.03
C LEU A 241 14.42 -8.44 -13.32
N ASP A 242 14.13 -8.17 -14.58
CA ASP A 242 12.82 -7.67 -15.02
C ASP A 242 11.72 -8.71 -14.80
N ALA A 243 10.50 -8.24 -14.56
CA ALA A 243 9.32 -9.09 -14.39
C ALA A 243 8.96 -9.81 -15.71
N GLN A 244 9.01 -11.14 -15.70
CA GLN A 244 8.71 -11.99 -16.86
C GLN A 244 7.45 -12.82 -16.66
#